data_AF-W1X552-F1
#
_entry.id   AF-W1X552-F1
#
_cell.length_a   1.000
_cell.length_b   1.000
_cell.length_c   1.000
_cell.angle_alpha   90.00
_cell.angle_beta   90.00
_cell.angle_gamma   90.00
#
_symmetry.space_group_name_H-M   'P 1'
#
loop_
_entity.id
_entity.type
_entity.pdbx_description
1 polymer ?
#
loop_
_entity_poly.entity_id
_entity_poly.type
_entity_poly.pdbx_seq_one_letter_code
_entity_poly.pdbx_strand_id
1 'polypeptide(L)'
;SLTITEKGYCIDPATGALDTSNPRIIHDLQTPEEPHSAPGILVEALKRRRERGLTPFTVLSCDNIPDNGHVVKNAVLGMAEKRSPELAGWIKEHVSFPGTMVDRIVPAATDESLAEISQHLGVNDPCAISCEPFIQWVVEDNFVAGRPAWEVAGVQMVHDVLPWEEMKLRMLNGSHSFLAYLGYLSGFAHISDCMQDRTFRHAART
;
A
#
# COMPACT_ATOMS: atom_id res chain seq x y z
N SER A 1 -6.74 7.37 1.19
CA SER A 1 -6.00 6.09 1.10
C SER A 1 -4.52 6.39 0.93
N LEU A 2 -3.66 5.36 0.94
CA LEU A 2 -2.20 5.49 0.89
C LEU A 2 -1.58 4.50 -0.12
N THR A 3 -0.64 4.98 -0.93
CA THR A 3 0.30 4.20 -1.75
C THR A 3 1.67 4.88 -1.63
N ILE A 4 2.26 4.76 -0.43
CA ILE A 4 3.42 5.56 0.00
C ILE A 4 4.70 4.74 0.09
N THR A 5 4.68 3.49 -0.37
CA THR A 5 5.71 2.47 -0.22
C THR A 5 5.94 2.05 1.24
N GLU A 6 6.58 0.91 1.46
CA GLU A 6 6.97 0.38 2.78
C GLU A 6 7.64 1.44 3.67
N LYS A 7 8.55 2.22 3.09
CA LYS A 7 9.35 3.24 3.80
C LYS A 7 8.52 4.46 4.22
N GLY A 8 7.34 4.66 3.63
CA GLY A 8 6.44 5.76 3.93
C GLY A 8 5.83 5.69 5.33
N TYR A 9 5.70 4.48 5.88
CA TYR A 9 5.08 4.24 7.19
C TYR A 9 6.00 4.54 8.38
N CYS A 10 7.30 4.75 8.13
CA CYS A 10 8.31 5.02 9.17
C CYS A 10 8.28 3.98 10.30
N ILE A 11 8.08 2.71 9.96
CA ILE A 11 8.13 1.59 10.91
C ILE A 11 9.50 0.92 10.89
N ASP A 12 9.95 0.44 12.04
CA ASP A 12 11.11 -0.46 12.14
C ASP A 12 10.69 -1.85 11.64
N PRO A 13 11.32 -2.39 10.57
CA PRO A 13 10.96 -3.69 10.02
C PRO A 13 11.15 -4.85 11.01
N ALA A 14 12.04 -4.72 11.99
CA ALA A 14 12.31 -5.78 12.96
C ALA A 14 11.22 -5.88 14.04
N THR A 15 10.63 -4.74 14.41
CA THR A 15 9.68 -4.65 15.53
C THR A 15 8.25 -4.37 15.09
N GLY A 16 8.04 -3.87 13.87
CA GLY A 16 6.75 -3.38 13.38
C GLY A 16 6.24 -2.12 14.10
N ALA A 17 7.08 -1.52 14.96
CA ALA A 17 6.76 -0.32 15.72
C ALA A 17 7.19 0.94 14.96
N LEU A 18 6.63 2.10 15.32
CA LEU A 18 7.07 3.38 14.78
C LEU A 18 8.56 3.60 15.11
N ASP A 19 9.37 3.88 14.08
CA ASP A 19 10.77 4.23 14.22
C ASP A 19 10.92 5.68 14.70
N THR A 20 11.10 5.84 16.01
CA THR A 20 11.31 7.15 16.64
C THR A 20 12.69 7.75 16.37
N SER A 21 13.60 7.01 15.75
CA SER A 21 14.89 7.53 15.29
C SER A 21 14.81 8.15 13.89
N ASN A 22 13.71 7.94 13.17
CA ASN A 22 13.51 8.50 11.84
C ASN A 22 13.48 10.04 11.88
N PRO A 23 14.28 10.76 11.07
CA PRO A 23 14.34 12.21 11.09
C PRO A 23 12.99 12.90 10.87
N ARG A 24 12.10 12.32 10.05
CA ARG A 24 10.74 12.87 9.84
C ARG A 24 9.87 12.71 11.08
N ILE A 25 10.00 11.60 11.81
CA ILE A 25 9.24 11.37 13.05
C ILE A 25 9.75 12.29 14.16
N ILE A 26 11.07 12.45 14.29
CA ILE A 26 11.66 13.41 15.23
C ILE A 26 11.15 14.82 14.96
N HIS A 27 11.18 15.25 13.69
CA HIS A 27 10.65 16.55 13.27
C HIS A 27 9.17 16.71 13.63
N ASP A 28 8.33 15.73 13.27
CA ASP A 28 6.88 15.82 13.48
C ASP A 28 6.49 15.77 14.96
N LEU A 29 7.33 15.19 15.83
CA LEU A 29 7.14 15.24 17.27
C LEU A 29 7.52 16.61 17.86
N GLN A 30 8.49 17.31 17.27
CA GLN A 30 8.88 18.66 17.67
C GLN A 30 7.90 19.71 17.16
N THR A 31 7.41 19.56 15.93
CA THR A 31 6.52 20.51 15.24
C THR A 31 5.25 19.79 14.75
N PRO A 32 4.35 19.36 15.66
CA PRO A 32 3.24 18.47 15.31
C PRO A 32 2.13 19.13 14.50
N GLU A 33 2.13 20.47 14.35
CA GLU A 33 1.15 21.21 13.55
C GLU A 33 1.57 21.36 12.08
N GLU A 34 2.84 21.06 11.77
CA GLU A 34 3.45 21.10 10.43
C GLU A 34 4.17 19.77 10.11
N PRO A 35 3.47 18.63 10.11
CA PRO A 35 4.11 17.32 9.92
C PRO A 35 4.53 17.06 8.46
N HIS A 36 5.62 16.29 8.31
CA HIS A 36 6.19 15.87 7.03
C HIS A 36 6.00 14.37 6.75
N SER A 37 5.79 13.55 7.77
CA SER A 37 5.56 12.11 7.63
C SER A 37 4.08 11.79 7.45
N ALA A 38 3.76 10.68 6.78
CA ALA A 38 2.38 10.22 6.67
C ALA A 38 1.73 9.97 8.04
N PRO A 39 2.37 9.28 9.02
CA PRO A 39 1.81 9.15 10.36
C PRO A 39 1.55 10.50 11.05
N GLY A 40 2.48 11.46 10.94
CA GLY A 40 2.31 12.80 11.51
C GLY A 40 1.12 13.55 10.91
N ILE A 41 1.00 13.56 9.58
CA ILE A 41 -0.12 14.19 8.85
C ILE A 41 -1.45 13.58 9.26
N LEU A 42 -1.53 12.24 9.33
CA LEU A 42 -2.75 11.53 9.71
C LEU A 42 -3.16 11.85 11.15
N VAL A 43 -2.22 11.80 12.10
CA VAL A 43 -2.48 12.09 13.52
C VAL A 43 -2.90 13.55 13.70
N GLU A 44 -2.26 14.49 13.03
CA GLU A 44 -2.64 15.90 13.12
C GLU A 44 -4.02 16.19 12.53
N ALA A 45 -4.33 15.59 11.36
CA ALA A 45 -5.66 15.69 10.78
C ALA A 45 -6.74 15.12 11.72
N LEU A 46 -6.49 13.96 12.33
CA LEU A 46 -7.41 13.32 13.27
C LEU A 46 -7.60 14.14 14.55
N LYS A 47 -6.52 14.72 15.10
CA LYS A 47 -6.60 15.64 16.24
C LYS A 47 -7.49 16.84 15.92
N ARG A 48 -7.25 17.53 14.80
CA ARG A 48 -8.05 18.70 14.40
C ARG A 48 -9.52 18.34 14.21
N ARG A 49 -9.82 17.14 13.69
CA ARG A 49 -11.21 16.66 13.56
C ARG A 49 -11.85 16.44 14.93
N ARG A 50 -11.16 15.75 15.84
CA ARG A 50 -11.63 15.56 17.23
C ARG A 50 -11.92 16.88 17.92
N GLU A 51 -10.99 17.85 17.86
CA GLU A 51 -11.15 19.17 18.49
C GLU A 51 -12.33 19.96 17.93
N ARG A 52 -12.68 19.72 16.66
CA ARG A 52 -13.82 20.36 15.97
C ARG A 52 -15.11 19.55 16.06
N GLY A 53 -15.13 18.42 16.76
CA GLY A 53 -16.31 17.55 16.84
C GLY A 53 -16.71 16.91 15.50
N LEU A 54 -15.76 16.73 14.58
CA LEU A 54 -16.00 16.11 13.27
C LEU A 54 -15.79 14.59 13.33
N THR A 55 -16.61 13.85 12.59
CA THR A 55 -16.49 12.38 12.45
C THR A 55 -15.08 11.98 11.99
N PRO A 56 -14.44 10.95 12.55
CA PRO A 56 -13.16 10.43 12.04
C PRO A 56 -13.27 9.94 10.58
N PHE A 57 -12.13 9.66 9.94
CA PHE A 57 -12.08 8.99 8.65
C PHE A 57 -11.37 7.65 8.79
N THR A 58 -11.68 6.71 7.88
CA THR A 58 -10.94 5.45 7.74
C THR A 58 -9.58 5.69 7.08
N VAL A 59 -8.54 5.02 7.58
CA VAL A 59 -7.21 5.03 6.97
C VAL A 59 -7.01 3.72 6.21
N LEU A 60 -7.16 3.79 4.89
CA LEU A 60 -7.04 2.64 3.98
C LEU A 60 -5.65 2.63 3.32
N SER A 61 -4.81 1.67 3.69
CA SER A 61 -3.57 1.39 2.98
C SER A 61 -3.86 0.59 1.71
N CYS A 62 -3.17 0.91 0.62
CA CYS A 62 -3.17 0.19 -0.65
C CYS A 62 -1.72 -0.10 -1.09
N ASP A 63 -0.78 -0.16 -0.14
CA ASP A 63 0.58 -0.61 -0.40
C ASP A 63 0.66 -2.14 -0.36
N ASN A 64 1.54 -2.72 -1.18
CA ASN A 64 1.79 -4.16 -1.27
C ASN A 64 2.71 -4.62 -0.12
N ILE A 65 2.24 -4.47 1.11
CA ILE A 65 2.89 -4.93 2.33
C ILE A 65 1.97 -5.93 3.04
N PRO A 66 2.50 -7.00 3.65
CA PRO A 66 1.67 -7.90 4.45
C PRO A 66 1.00 -7.14 5.59
N ASP A 67 -0.27 -7.45 5.84
CA ASP A 67 -1.04 -6.91 6.95
C ASP A 67 -1.04 -5.35 6.97
N ASN A 68 -1.26 -4.75 5.79
CA ASN A 68 -1.05 -3.33 5.56
C ASN A 68 -1.92 -2.42 6.45
N GLY A 69 -3.13 -2.87 6.80
CA GLY A 69 -4.02 -2.22 7.75
C GLY A 69 -3.40 -2.13 9.15
N HIS A 70 -2.81 -3.22 9.64
CA HIS A 70 -2.12 -3.24 10.93
C HIS A 70 -0.82 -2.42 10.91
N VAL A 71 -0.07 -2.45 9.81
CA VAL A 71 1.14 -1.61 9.67
C VAL A 71 0.81 -0.14 9.81
N VAL A 72 -0.18 0.36 9.06
CA VAL A 72 -0.58 1.78 9.14
C VAL A 72 -1.18 2.11 10.51
N LYS A 73 -1.94 1.19 11.10
CA LYS A 73 -2.49 1.34 12.46
C LYS A 73 -1.38 1.51 13.50
N ASN A 74 -0.35 0.67 13.45
CA ASN A 74 0.77 0.73 14.39
C ASN A 74 1.58 2.03 14.23
N ALA A 75 1.81 2.46 12.99
CA ALA A 75 2.49 3.74 12.72
C ALA A 75 1.70 4.93 13.29
N VAL A 76 0.39 4.98 13.02
CA VAL A 76 -0.50 6.07 13.46
C VAL A 76 -0.66 6.06 14.98
N LEU A 77 -0.92 4.91 15.59
CA LEU A 77 -1.06 4.79 17.05
C LEU A 77 0.26 5.06 17.76
N GLY A 78 1.40 4.58 17.24
CA GLY A 78 2.72 4.87 17.80
C GLY A 78 3.03 6.36 17.78
N MET A 79 2.68 7.06 16.69
CA MET A 79 2.88 8.50 16.57
C MET A 79 1.95 9.26 17.53
N ALA A 80 0.68 8.85 17.60
CA ALA A 80 -0.30 9.43 18.51
C ALA A 80 0.11 9.25 19.97
N GLU A 81 0.61 8.08 20.37
CA GLU A 81 1.02 7.77 21.74
C GLU A 81 2.17 8.68 22.20
N LYS A 82 3.15 8.94 21.31
CA LYS A 82 4.26 9.86 21.59
C LYS A 82 3.82 11.31 21.72
N ARG A 83 2.68 11.66 21.15
CA ARG A 83 2.13 13.02 21.18
C ARG A 83 1.16 13.24 22.34
N SER A 84 0.22 12.31 22.54
CA SER A 84 -0.82 12.36 23.57
C SER A 84 -1.47 10.97 23.70
N PRO A 85 -1.34 10.29 24.85
CA PRO A 85 -2.02 9.02 25.11
C PRO A 85 -3.54 9.10 24.96
N GLU A 86 -4.14 10.25 25.29
CA GLU A 86 -5.57 10.51 25.13
C GLU A 86 -5.97 10.60 23.65
N LEU A 87 -5.10 11.12 22.78
CA LEU A 87 -5.32 11.12 21.33
C LEU A 87 -5.19 9.72 20.76
N ALA A 88 -4.19 8.96 21.20
CA ALA A 88 -4.00 7.57 20.78
C ALA A 88 -5.22 6.69 21.15
N GLY A 89 -5.72 6.83 22.39
CA GLY A 89 -6.93 6.16 22.84
C GLY A 89 -8.14 6.51 21.98
N TRP A 90 -8.35 7.80 21.70
CA TRP A 90 -9.44 8.24 20.83
C TRP A 90 -9.32 7.67 19.40
N ILE A 91 -8.14 7.73 18.79
CA ILE A 91 -7.89 7.18 17.45
C ILE A 91 -8.17 5.68 17.43
N LYS A 92 -7.69 4.93 18.42
CA LYS A 92 -7.88 3.48 18.53
C LYS A 92 -9.35 3.08 18.57
N GLU A 93 -10.19 3.89 19.21
CA GLU A 93 -11.62 3.63 19.37
C GLU A 93 -12.44 4.10 18.16
N HIS A 94 -12.04 5.21 17.52
CA HIS A 94 -12.87 5.90 16.54
C HIS A 94 -12.42 5.73 15.08
N VAL A 95 -11.21 5.24 14.82
CA VAL A 95 -10.65 5.11 13.47
C VAL A 95 -10.51 3.63 13.08
N SER A 96 -10.93 3.27 11.88
CA SER A 96 -10.67 1.96 11.30
C SER A 96 -9.46 1.98 10.36
N PHE A 97 -8.78 0.83 10.33
CA PHE A 97 -7.58 0.56 9.52
C PHE A 97 -7.75 -0.80 8.81
N PRO A 98 -8.70 -0.91 7.86
CA PRO A 98 -8.94 -2.15 7.13
C PRO A 98 -7.72 -2.59 6.32
N GLY A 99 -7.45 -3.89 6.31
CA GLY A 99 -6.47 -4.52 5.44
C GLY A 99 -6.93 -4.57 3.98
N THR A 100 -5.98 -4.57 3.06
CA THR A 100 -6.25 -4.73 1.62
C THR A 100 -5.22 -5.60 0.92
N MET A 101 -5.68 -6.39 -0.06
CA MET A 101 -4.82 -6.99 -1.06
C MET A 101 -5.05 -6.27 -2.39
N VAL A 102 -4.00 -5.64 -2.91
CA VAL A 102 -4.01 -4.95 -4.20
C VAL A 102 -3.16 -5.72 -5.21
N ASP A 103 -3.68 -5.90 -6.43
CA ASP A 103 -2.92 -6.54 -7.50
C ASP A 103 -3.22 -5.97 -8.88
N ARG A 104 -2.18 -5.38 -9.46
CA ARG A 104 -2.10 -4.95 -10.85
C ARG A 104 -0.66 -4.59 -11.17
N ILE A 105 -0.08 -5.19 -12.20
CA ILE A 105 1.24 -4.80 -12.70
C ILE A 105 1.11 -3.47 -13.44
N VAL A 106 1.84 -2.48 -12.93
CA VAL A 106 1.93 -1.13 -13.48
C VAL A 106 3.42 -0.76 -13.62
N PRO A 107 4.01 -0.94 -14.82
CA PRO A 107 5.38 -0.51 -15.06
C PRO A 107 5.55 1.01 -14.87
N ALA A 108 6.77 1.44 -14.52
CA ALA A 108 7.09 2.86 -14.51
C ALA A 108 6.94 3.44 -15.92
N ALA A 109 6.33 4.63 -16.02
CA ALA A 109 6.23 5.35 -17.27
C ALA A 109 7.64 5.72 -17.81
N THR A 110 7.87 5.39 -19.07
CA THR A 110 9.05 5.76 -19.85
C THR A 110 8.62 6.60 -21.06
N ASP A 111 9.54 7.36 -21.65
CA ASP A 111 9.29 8.11 -22.88
C ASP A 111 8.76 7.20 -24.01
N GLU A 112 9.26 5.97 -24.08
CA GLU A 112 8.79 4.96 -25.03
C GLU A 112 7.33 4.57 -24.77
N SER A 113 6.97 4.26 -23.52
CA SER A 113 5.58 3.91 -23.16
C SER A 113 4.60 5.07 -23.41
N LEU A 114 5.00 6.31 -23.13
CA LEU A 114 4.16 7.50 -23.39
C LEU A 114 3.96 7.73 -24.89
N ALA A 115 5.01 7.51 -25.69
CA ALA A 115 4.92 7.58 -27.14
C ALA A 115 3.99 6.49 -27.70
N GLU A 116 4.09 5.26 -27.20
CA GLU A 116 3.19 4.15 -27.57
C GLU A 116 1.72 4.48 -27.23
N ILE A 117 1.44 4.93 -26.00
CA ILE A 117 0.09 5.33 -25.60
C ILE A 117 -0.45 6.46 -26.48
N SER A 118 0.39 7.47 -26.77
CA SER A 118 0.01 8.60 -27.63
C SER A 118 -0.34 8.15 -29.05
N GLN A 119 0.38 7.17 -29.61
CA GLN A 119 0.07 6.59 -30.92
C GLN A 119 -1.27 5.86 -30.92
N HIS A 120 -1.59 5.14 -29.85
CA HIS A 120 -2.86 4.40 -29.74
C HIS A 120 -4.06 5.32 -29.49
N LEU A 121 -3.91 6.36 -28.66
CA LEU A 121 -5.01 7.24 -28.26
C LEU A 121 -5.16 8.48 -29.14
N GLY A 122 -4.13 8.84 -29.91
CA GLY A 122 -4.08 10.08 -30.70
C GLY A 122 -3.94 11.35 -29.88
N VAL A 123 -3.60 11.23 -28.59
CA VAL A 123 -3.46 12.34 -27.63
C VAL A 123 -2.17 12.16 -26.86
N ASN A 124 -1.39 13.24 -26.72
CA ASN A 124 -0.21 13.27 -25.85
C ASN A 124 -0.67 13.59 -24.42
N ASP A 125 -0.54 12.61 -23.53
CA ASP A 125 -0.85 12.73 -22.11
C ASP A 125 0.41 12.43 -21.27
N PRO A 126 1.02 13.44 -20.63
CA PRO A 126 2.22 13.26 -19.81
C PRO A 126 1.96 12.50 -18.49
N CYS A 127 0.70 12.23 -18.16
CA CYS A 127 0.28 11.46 -16.99
C CYS A 127 -0.25 10.07 -17.36
N ALA A 128 -0.12 9.64 -18.61
CA ALA A 128 -0.56 8.33 -19.04
C ALA A 128 0.24 7.21 -18.40
N ILE A 129 -0.44 6.11 -18.10
CA ILE A 129 0.14 4.92 -17.47
C ILE A 129 -0.32 3.69 -18.24
N SER A 130 0.63 2.84 -18.63
CA SER A 130 0.34 1.50 -19.15
C SER A 130 0.26 0.50 -17.99
N CYS A 131 -0.64 -0.46 -18.11
CA CYS A 131 -0.85 -1.48 -17.09
C CYS A 131 -1.45 -2.73 -17.74
N GLU A 132 -1.29 -3.87 -17.07
CA GLU A 132 -1.90 -5.10 -17.53
C GLU A 132 -3.44 -5.05 -17.43
N PRO A 133 -4.16 -5.90 -18.19
CA PRO A 133 -5.62 -5.97 -18.12
C PRO A 133 -6.14 -6.62 -16.83
N PHE A 134 -5.35 -7.48 -16.18
CA PHE A 134 -5.70 -8.06 -14.89
C PHE A 134 -5.73 -6.96 -13.82
N ILE A 135 -6.73 -7.02 -12.95
CA ILE A 135 -6.86 -6.13 -11.80
C ILE A 135 -7.65 -6.87 -10.71
N GLN A 136 -7.13 -6.83 -9.49
CA GLN A 136 -7.81 -7.40 -8.34
C GLN A 136 -7.64 -6.49 -7.13
N TRP A 137 -8.72 -6.33 -6.38
CA TRP A 137 -8.70 -5.61 -5.12
C TRP A 137 -9.61 -6.31 -4.12
N VAL A 138 -9.05 -6.73 -3.00
CA VAL A 138 -9.75 -7.31 -1.86
C VAL A 138 -9.61 -6.37 -0.68
N VAL A 139 -10.71 -6.05 -0.01
CA VAL A 139 -10.76 -5.03 1.05
C VAL A 139 -11.57 -5.54 2.22
N GLU A 140 -11.04 -5.40 3.44
CA GLU A 140 -11.84 -5.62 4.65
C GLU A 140 -12.94 -4.55 4.78
N ASP A 141 -14.18 -5.00 4.95
CA ASP A 141 -15.34 -4.10 5.04
C ASP A 141 -15.48 -3.48 6.44
N ASN A 142 -14.55 -2.59 6.80
CA ASN A 142 -14.48 -1.92 8.09
C ASN A 142 -14.23 -0.41 7.92
N PHE A 143 -15.31 0.36 7.74
CA PHE A 143 -15.25 1.81 7.47
C PHE A 143 -16.09 2.62 8.46
N VAL A 144 -15.49 3.63 9.10
CA VAL A 144 -16.13 4.44 10.15
C VAL A 144 -16.95 5.62 9.61
N ALA A 145 -16.78 5.96 8.34
CA ALA A 145 -17.44 7.09 7.69
C ALA A 145 -18.03 6.73 6.31
N GLY A 146 -18.47 5.47 6.17
CA GLY A 146 -18.95 4.92 4.90
C GLY A 146 -17.81 4.69 3.89
N ARG A 147 -18.19 4.11 2.74
CA ARG A 147 -17.32 3.86 1.59
C ARG A 147 -18.14 3.83 0.30
N PRO A 148 -17.52 3.99 -0.88
CA PRO A 148 -18.18 3.69 -2.15
C PRO A 148 -18.62 2.23 -2.25
N ALA A 149 -19.62 1.96 -3.09
CA ALA A 149 -20.06 0.62 -3.45
C ALA A 149 -19.08 -0.04 -4.45
N TRP A 150 -17.82 -0.20 -4.05
CA TRP A 150 -16.74 -0.72 -4.89
C TRP A 150 -16.98 -2.15 -5.38
N GLU A 151 -17.82 -2.92 -4.68
CA GLU A 151 -18.29 -4.23 -5.12
C GLU A 151 -18.98 -4.19 -6.48
N VAL A 152 -19.61 -3.06 -6.84
CA VAL A 152 -20.22 -2.86 -8.17
C VAL A 152 -19.15 -2.80 -9.27
N ALA A 153 -17.95 -2.36 -8.93
CA ALA A 153 -16.79 -2.30 -9.82
C ALA A 153 -15.89 -3.56 -9.75
N GLY A 154 -16.35 -4.61 -9.06
CA GLY A 154 -15.63 -5.90 -8.96
C GLY A 154 -14.68 -6.03 -7.76
N VAL A 155 -14.66 -5.06 -6.84
CA VAL A 155 -13.86 -5.18 -5.60
C VAL A 155 -14.48 -6.21 -4.67
N GLN A 156 -13.64 -7.09 -4.12
CA GLN A 156 -14.07 -8.13 -3.21
C GLN A 156 -14.07 -7.59 -1.78
N MET A 157 -15.26 -7.28 -1.27
CA MET A 157 -15.44 -6.88 0.12
C MET A 157 -15.48 -8.14 1.01
N VAL A 158 -14.58 -8.23 1.98
CA VAL A 158 -14.42 -9.42 2.84
C VAL A 158 -14.38 -9.03 4.32
N HIS A 159 -14.50 -10.03 5.20
CA HIS A 159 -14.31 -9.82 6.64
C HIS A 159 -12.84 -9.91 7.06
N ASP A 160 -12.05 -10.70 6.35
CA ASP A 160 -10.63 -10.95 6.63
C ASP A 160 -9.88 -11.07 5.30
N VAL A 161 -8.88 -10.23 5.12
CA VAL A 161 -8.08 -10.19 3.88
C VAL A 161 -6.88 -11.14 3.94
N LEU A 162 -6.47 -11.61 5.11
CA LEU A 162 -5.23 -12.37 5.33
C LEU A 162 -5.10 -13.58 4.40
N PRO A 163 -6.14 -14.42 4.17
CA PRO A 163 -6.03 -15.55 3.23
C PRO A 163 -5.71 -15.14 1.79
N TRP A 164 -6.20 -13.97 1.36
CA TRP A 164 -5.97 -13.43 0.02
C TRP A 164 -4.56 -12.85 -0.12
N GLU A 165 -4.10 -12.12 0.90
CA GLU A 165 -2.73 -11.63 0.97
C GLU A 165 -1.72 -12.79 0.94
N GLU A 166 -1.92 -13.81 1.78
CA GLU A 166 -1.02 -14.96 1.83
C GLU A 166 -0.94 -15.70 0.49
N MET A 167 -2.08 -15.89 -0.17
CA MET A 167 -2.14 -16.51 -1.50
C MET A 167 -1.33 -15.69 -2.52
N LYS A 168 -1.57 -14.38 -2.60
CA LYS A 168 -0.89 -13.49 -3.54
C LYS A 168 0.60 -13.39 -3.26
N LEU A 169 0.98 -13.20 -1.99
CA LEU A 169 2.37 -13.09 -1.56
C LEU A 169 3.16 -14.38 -1.86
N ARG A 170 2.59 -15.56 -1.57
CA ARG A 170 3.30 -16.83 -1.78
C ARG A 170 3.30 -17.26 -3.24
N MET A 171 2.14 -17.22 -3.91
CA MET A 171 2.00 -17.78 -5.26
C MET A 171 2.46 -16.82 -6.34
N LEU A 172 2.20 -15.52 -6.21
CA LEU A 172 2.52 -14.52 -7.24
C LEU A 172 3.82 -13.79 -6.91
N ASN A 173 3.93 -13.11 -5.76
CA ASN A 173 5.16 -12.37 -5.44
C ASN A 173 6.36 -13.32 -5.23
N GLY A 174 6.12 -14.49 -4.64
CA GLY A 174 7.13 -15.54 -4.47
C GLY A 174 7.67 -16.08 -5.80
N SER A 175 6.78 -16.46 -6.73
CA SER A 175 7.18 -16.92 -8.07
C SER A 175 7.87 -15.82 -8.87
N HIS A 176 7.39 -14.58 -8.79
CA HIS A 176 8.01 -13.43 -9.46
C HIS A 176 9.45 -13.21 -8.95
N SER A 177 9.67 -13.29 -7.64
CA SER A 177 11.01 -13.14 -7.04
C SER A 177 11.96 -14.26 -7.49
N PHE A 178 11.47 -15.51 -7.49
CA PHE A 178 12.20 -16.67 -8.03
C PHE A 178 12.62 -16.45 -9.49
N LEU A 179 11.68 -16.04 -10.35
CA LEU A 179 11.93 -15.80 -11.77
C LEU A 179 12.85 -14.61 -12.02
N ALA A 180 12.72 -13.53 -11.25
CA ALA A 180 13.54 -12.34 -11.38
C ALA A 180 15.01 -12.65 -11.08
N TYR A 181 15.31 -13.27 -9.93
CA TYR A 181 16.69 -13.50 -9.53
C TYR A 181 17.38 -14.57 -10.37
N LEU A 182 16.75 -15.74 -10.56
CA LEU A 182 17.36 -16.83 -11.32
C LEU A 182 17.33 -16.57 -12.82
N GLY A 183 16.30 -15.89 -13.32
CA GLY A 183 16.20 -15.50 -14.72
C GLY A 183 17.29 -14.51 -15.11
N TYR A 184 17.50 -13.47 -14.29
CA TYR A 184 18.59 -12.52 -14.49
C TYR A 184 19.96 -13.21 -14.50
N LEU A 185 20.22 -14.13 -13.55
CA LEU A 185 21.46 -14.93 -13.53
C LEU A 185 21.61 -15.86 -14.75
N SER A 186 20.49 -16.23 -15.39
CA SER A 186 20.46 -17.06 -16.59
C SER A 186 20.51 -16.24 -17.89
N GLY A 187 20.64 -14.91 -17.80
CA GLY A 187 20.75 -14.01 -18.95
C GLY A 187 19.41 -13.54 -19.54
N PHE A 188 18.30 -13.76 -18.84
CA PHE A 188 16.99 -13.26 -19.25
C PHE A 188 16.78 -11.82 -18.79
N ALA A 189 16.40 -10.95 -19.71
CA ALA A 189 16.18 -9.53 -19.44
C ALA A 189 14.78 -9.26 -18.87
N HIS A 190 13.80 -10.07 -19.27
CA HIS A 190 12.40 -9.91 -18.88
C HIS A 190 11.82 -11.23 -18.34
N ILE A 191 10.80 -11.12 -17.47
CA ILE A 191 10.06 -12.28 -16.95
C ILE A 191 9.40 -13.08 -18.08
N SER A 192 9.00 -12.41 -19.17
CA SER A 192 8.48 -13.06 -20.37
C SER A 192 9.47 -14.05 -20.99
N ASP A 193 10.76 -13.74 -20.94
CA ASP A 193 11.82 -14.58 -21.49
C ASP A 193 11.94 -15.85 -20.63
N CYS A 194 11.91 -15.71 -19.30
CA CYS A 194 11.86 -16.84 -18.37
C CYS A 194 10.64 -17.75 -18.63
N MET A 195 9.49 -17.19 -19.00
CA MET A 195 8.26 -17.96 -19.29
C MET A 195 8.27 -18.69 -20.64
N GLN A 196 9.18 -18.30 -21.55
CA GLN A 196 9.45 -19.04 -22.78
C GLN A 196 10.35 -20.26 -22.53
N ASP A 197 11.19 -20.24 -21.48
CA ASP A 197 11.99 -21.39 -21.08
C ASP A 197 11.16 -22.46 -20.34
N ARG A 198 11.30 -23.72 -20.77
CA ARG A 198 10.50 -24.83 -20.23
C ARG A 198 10.84 -25.14 -18.77
N THR A 199 12.09 -25.00 -18.36
CA THR A 199 12.57 -25.30 -17.01
C THR A 199 12.02 -24.28 -16.03
N PHE A 200 12.18 -22.99 -16.34
CA PHE A 200 11.65 -21.89 -15.52
C PHE A 200 10.13 -21.94 -15.41
N ARG A 201 9.43 -22.18 -16.53
CA ARG A 201 7.97 -22.31 -16.50
C ARG A 201 7.49 -23.51 -15.69
N HIS A 202 8.21 -24.62 -15.69
CA HIS A 202 7.86 -25.78 -14.86
C HIS A 202 8.10 -25.48 -13.38
N ALA A 203 9.26 -24.93 -13.04
CA ALA A 203 9.64 -24.61 -11.68
C ALA A 203 8.71 -23.57 -11.03
N ALA A 204 8.20 -22.59 -11.78
CA ALA A 204 7.25 -21.61 -11.28
C ALA A 204 5.84 -22.18 -10.99
N ARG A 205 5.53 -23.41 -11.42
CA ARG A 205 4.24 -24.08 -11.20
C ARG A 205 4.22 -25.05 -10.02
N THR A 206 5.41 -25.44 -9.54
CA THR A 206 5.62 -26.36 -8.41
C THR A 206 5.87 -25.59 -7.13
#